data_AF-A0A7K9QBI3-F1
#
_entry.id   AF-A0A7K9QBI3-F1
#
_cell.length_a   1.000
_cell.length_b   1.000
_cell.length_c   1.000
_cell.angle_alpha   90.00
_cell.angle_beta   90.00
_cell.angle_gamma   90.00
#
_symmetry.space_group_name_H-M   'P 1'
#
loop_
_entity.id
_entity.type
_entity.pdbx_description
1 polymer ?
#
loop_
_entity_poly.entity_id
_entity_poly.type
_entity_poly.pdbx_seq_one_letter_code
_entity_poly.pdbx_strand_id
1 'polypeptide(L)' 'LSREEKRRRRRATAKYRSAHATRERIRVEAFNLAFAELRKLLPTLPPDKKLSKIEILRLAICYISYLNHVLDV' A
#
# COMPACT_ATOMS: atom_id res chain seq x y z
N LEU A 1 7.53 -37.50 13.22
CA LEU A 1 7.55 -36.25 12.43
C LEU A 1 8.46 -35.23 13.10
N SER A 2 9.47 -34.75 12.38
CA SER A 2 10.30 -33.64 12.80
C SER A 2 9.44 -32.39 13.07
N ARG A 3 9.97 -31.43 13.83
CA ARG A 3 9.30 -30.15 14.07
C ARG A 3 8.98 -29.42 12.76
N GLU A 4 9.82 -29.57 11.74
CA GLU A 4 9.63 -28.95 10.44
C GLU A 4 8.50 -29.59 9.64
N GLU A 5 8.39 -30.92 9.65
CA GLU A 5 7.33 -31.64 8.97
C GLU A 5 5.95 -31.28 9.54
N LYS A 6 5.84 -31.16 10.87
CA LYS A 6 4.61 -30.69 11.53
C LYS A 6 4.23 -29.27 11.09
N ARG A 7 5.21 -28.36 10.96
CA ARG A 7 4.99 -26.99 10.46
C ARG A 7 4.54 -26.99 8.99
N ARG A 8 5.18 -27.79 8.13
CA ARG A 8 4.80 -27.93 6.71
C ARG A 8 3.37 -28.44 6.57
N ARG A 9 3.00 -29.53 7.27
CA ARG A 9 1.62 -30.07 7.25
C ARG A 9 0.60 -29.03 7.69
N ARG A 10 0.86 -28.29 8.77
CA ARG A 10 -0.04 -27.21 9.23
C ARG A 10 -0.23 -26.13 8.17
N ARG A 11 0.86 -25.66 7.54
CA ARG A 11 0.82 -24.63 6.49
C ARG A 11 0.07 -25.09 5.23
N ALA A 12 0.11 -26.40 4.94
CA ALA A 12 -0.63 -27.03 3.85
C ALA A 12 -2.12 -27.27 4.14
N THR A 13 -2.63 -26.94 5.33
CA THR A 13 -4.08 -27.03 5.59
C THR A 13 -4.81 -25.87 4.91
N ALA A 14 -6.02 -26.15 4.41
CA ALA A 14 -6.88 -25.12 3.83
C ALA A 14 -7.20 -24.00 4.83
N LYS A 15 -7.44 -24.35 6.11
CA LYS A 15 -7.66 -23.39 7.20
C LYS A 15 -6.49 -22.41 7.36
N TYR A 16 -5.25 -22.92 7.37
CA TYR A 16 -4.07 -22.05 7.48
C TYR A 16 -3.92 -21.15 6.25
N ARG A 17 -4.06 -21.70 5.04
CA ARG A 17 -3.95 -20.92 3.80
C ARG A 17 -5.01 -19.82 3.72
N SER A 18 -6.27 -20.14 4.00
CA SER A 18 -7.37 -19.18 4.00
C SER A 18 -7.14 -18.07 5.04
N ALA A 19 -6.78 -18.41 6.28
CA ALA A 19 -6.47 -17.42 7.31
C ALA A 19 -5.29 -16.52 6.91
N HIS A 20 -4.26 -17.07 6.26
CA HIS A 20 -3.13 -16.30 5.75
C HIS A 20 -3.53 -15.36 4.61
N ALA A 21 -4.31 -15.84 3.64
CA ALA A 21 -4.81 -15.04 2.53
C ALA A 21 -5.70 -13.89 3.03
N THR A 22 -6.58 -14.14 4.01
CA THR A 22 -7.42 -13.10 4.62
C THR A 22 -6.57 -12.02 5.29
N ARG A 23 -5.54 -12.40 6.06
CA ARG A 23 -4.63 -11.43 6.68
C ARG A 23 -3.91 -10.58 5.65
N GLU A 24 -3.42 -11.20 4.58
CA GLU A 24 -2.71 -10.47 3.53
C GLU A 24 -3.65 -9.53 2.76
N ARG A 25 -4.89 -9.95 2.51
CA ARG A 25 -5.92 -9.08 1.91
C ARG A 25 -6.17 -7.85 2.76
N ILE A 26 -6.35 -8.01 4.08
CA ILE A 26 -6.53 -6.89 5.02
C ILE A 26 -5.32 -5.96 5.00
N ARG A 27 -4.10 -6.51 5.00
CA ARG A 27 -2.85 -5.74 4.93
C ARG A 27 -2.79 -4.89 3.64
N VAL A 28 -3.13 -5.48 2.51
CA VAL A 28 -3.14 -4.80 1.20
C VAL A 28 -4.26 -3.76 1.11
N GLU A 29 -5.43 -4.04 1.70
CA GLU A 29 -6.54 -3.09 1.78
C GLU A 29 -6.15 -1.85 2.59
N ALA A 30 -5.56 -2.03 3.78
CA ALA A 30 -5.04 -0.92 4.59
C ALA A 30 -3.98 -0.10 3.84
N PHE A 31 -3.08 -0.78 3.11
CA PHE A 31 -2.08 -0.10 2.26
C PHE A 31 -2.72 0.72 1.14
N ASN A 32 -3.74 0.18 0.47
CA ASN A 32 -4.43 0.87 -0.62
C ASN A 32 -5.25 2.06 -0.10
N LEU A 33 -5.84 1.97 1.10
CA LEU A 33 -6.50 3.09 1.76
C LEU A 33 -5.51 4.24 2.03
N ALA A 34 -4.32 3.93 2.57
CA ALA A 34 -3.27 4.95 2.77
C ALA A 34 -2.84 5.62 1.44
N PHE A 35 -2.74 4.85 0.36
CA PHE A 35 -2.46 5.39 -0.98
C PHE A 35 -3.58 6.29 -1.52
N ALA A 36 -4.84 5.95 -1.23
CA ALA A 36 -5.99 6.77 -1.61
C ALA A 36 -6.02 8.09 -0.83
N GLU A 37 -5.73 8.07 0.47
CA GLU A 37 -5.61 9.29 1.28
C GLU A 37 -4.47 10.18 0.79
N LEU A 38 -3.29 9.61 0.49
CA LEU A 38 -2.20 10.38 -0.11
C LEU A 38 -2.62 11.00 -1.45
N ARG A 39 -3.29 10.25 -2.33
CA ARG A 39 -3.75 10.76 -3.64
C ARG A 39 -4.68 11.96 -3.53
N LYS A 40 -5.54 12.04 -2.51
CA LYS A 40 -6.46 13.17 -2.30
C LYS A 40 -5.73 14.49 -2.04
N LEU A 41 -4.52 14.43 -1.48
CA LEU A 41 -3.71 15.60 -1.16
C LEU A 41 -2.91 16.12 -2.37
N LEU A 42 -2.81 15.33 -3.45
CA LEU A 42 -1.96 15.66 -4.58
C LEU A 42 -2.70 16.51 -5.63
N PRO A 43 -2.10 17.61 -6.10
CA PRO A 43 -2.70 18.43 -7.14
C PRO A 43 -2.62 17.71 -8.50
N THR A 44 -3.76 17.59 -9.19
CA THR A 44 -3.83 17.03 -10.55
C THR A 44 -4.81 17.80 -11.43
N LEU A 45 -4.52 17.84 -12.74
CA LEU A 45 -5.43 18.32 -13.76
C LEU A 45 -5.68 17.19 -14.80
N PRO A 46 -6.92 16.72 -15.00
CA PRO A 46 -8.12 17.04 -14.20
C PRO A 46 -8.02 16.48 -12.76
N PRO A 47 -8.86 16.95 -11.80
CA PRO A 47 -8.80 16.51 -10.40
C PRO A 47 -8.95 15.00 -10.20
N ASP A 48 -9.67 14.33 -11.10
CA ASP A 48 -9.95 12.89 -11.09
C ASP A 48 -8.94 12.06 -11.91
N LYS A 49 -7.82 12.67 -12.36
CA LYS A 49 -6.76 11.96 -13.09
C LYS A 49 -6.33 10.70 -12.32
N LYS A 50 -6.47 9.53 -12.94
CA LYS A 50 -5.98 8.27 -12.38
C LYS A 50 -4.45 8.28 -12.38
N LEU A 51 -3.87 8.01 -11.22
CA LEU A 51 -2.43 7.90 -11.04
C LEU A 51 -2.09 6.48 -10.58
N SER A 52 -1.01 5.92 -11.12
CA SER A 52 -0.39 4.71 -10.59
C SER A 52 0.28 4.97 -9.24
N LYS A 53 0.59 3.90 -8.50
CA LYS A 53 1.26 4.00 -7.18
C LYS A 53 2.60 4.73 -7.28
N ILE A 54 3.38 4.49 -8.34
CA ILE A 54 4.67 5.17 -8.52
C ILE A 54 4.50 6.65 -8.85
N GLU A 55 3.49 7.02 -9.63
CA GLU A 55 3.18 8.42 -9.92
C GLU A 55 2.74 9.17 -8.67
N ILE A 56 1.90 8.56 -7.82
CA ILE A 56 1.49 9.13 -6.52
C ILE A 56 2.71 9.44 -5.68
N LEU A 57 3.65 8.50 -5.54
CA LEU A 57 4.86 8.72 -4.74
C LEU A 57 5.74 9.83 -5.32
N ARG A 58 5.99 9.82 -6.63
CA ARG A 58 6.81 10.85 -7.29
C ARG A 58 6.19 12.25 -7.17
N LEU A 59 4.88 12.35 -7.38
CA LEU A 59 4.15 13.61 -7.28
C LEU A 59 4.11 14.12 -5.83
N ALA A 60 3.97 13.23 -4.84
CA ALA A 60 4.04 13.60 -3.42
C ALA A 60 5.40 14.21 -3.07
N ILE A 61 6.50 13.59 -3.49
CA ILE A 61 7.86 14.11 -3.28
C ILE A 61 8.01 15.49 -3.93
N CYS A 62 7.60 15.61 -5.20
CA CYS A 62 7.65 16.89 -5.93
C CYS A 62 6.82 17.98 -5.23
N TYR A 63 5.63 17.64 -4.76
CA TYR A 63 4.73 18.60 -4.13
C TYR A 63 5.23 19.08 -2.77
N ILE A 64 5.81 18.18 -1.95
CA ILE A 64 6.48 18.57 -0.70
C ILE A 64 7.63 19.54 -1.00
N SER A 65 8.48 19.24 -1.98
CA SER A 65 9.59 20.13 -2.37
C SER A 65 9.09 21.48 -2.88
N TYR A 66 8.01 21.51 -3.66
CA TYR A 66 7.38 22.74 -4.13
C TYR A 66 6.87 23.59 -2.97
N LEU A 67 6.13 23.00 -2.02
CA LEU A 67 5.60 23.72 -0.87
C LEU A 67 6.72 24.27 0.02
N ASN A 68 7.79 23.51 0.26
CA ASN A 68 8.96 24.03 0.99
C ASN A 68 9.58 25.23 0.29
N HIS A 69 9.77 25.17 -1.04
CA HIS A 69 10.30 26.30 -1.79
C HIS A 69 9.39 27.55 -1.71
N VAL A 70 8.07 27.37 -1.73
CA VAL A 70 7.11 28.48 -1.59
C VAL A 70 7.16 29.12 -0.20
N LEU A 71 7.51 28.36 0.85
CA LEU A 71 7.61 28.87 2.23
C LEU A 71 8.96 29.52 2.54
N ASP A 72 10.03 29.11 1.85
CA ASP A 72 11.38 29.67 2.02
C ASP A 72 11.58 31.01 1.29
N VAL A 73 10.66 31.36 0.38
CA VAL A 73 10.60 32.63 -0.36
C VAL A 73 9.67 33.62 0.36
#